data_AF-A0A1G2FMY3-F1
#
_entry.id   AF-A0A1G2FMY3-F1
#
_cell.length_a   1.000
_cell.length_b   1.000
_cell.length_c   1.000
_cell.angle_alpha   90.00
_cell.angle_beta   90.00
_cell.angle_gamma   90.00
#
_symmetry.space_group_name_H-M   'P 1'
#
loop_
_entity.id
_entity.type
_entity.pdbx_description
1 polymer ?
#
loop_
_entity_poly.entity_id
_entity_poly.type
_entity_poly.pdbx_seq_one_letter_code
_entity_poly.pdbx_strand_id
1 'polypeptide(L)' 'MQNIQNTIDHLKNHQEYPADKADLVASCNELSDFSPEDKEEFAQKLSERTYNSAEEVIKELGL' A
#
# COMPACT_ATOMS: atom_id res chain seq x y z
N MET A 1 10.72 0.74 2.50
CA MET A 1 9.82 1.84 2.87
C MET A 1 10.33 2.54 4.11
N GLN A 2 10.41 3.86 4.10
CA GLN A 2 10.90 4.71 5.20
C GLN A 2 9.80 4.98 6.24
N ASN A 3 8.53 5.08 5.84
CA ASN A 3 7.39 5.44 6.70
C ASN A 3 6.39 4.29 6.93
N ILE A 4 6.88 3.16 7.45
CA ILE A 4 6.09 1.92 7.66
C ILE A 4 4.81 2.16 8.49
N GLN A 5 4.90 2.95 9.57
CA GLN A 5 3.78 3.18 10.47
C GLN A 5 2.63 3.93 9.77
N ASN A 6 2.96 4.92 8.94
CA ASN A 6 1.99 5.68 8.17
C ASN A 6 1.38 4.82 7.05
N THR A 7 2.18 3.95 6.40
CA THR A 7 1.66 2.97 5.42
C THR A 7 0.63 2.06 6.06
N ILE A 8 0.94 1.49 7.23
CA ILE A 8 0.03 0.59 7.94
C ILE A 8 -1.26 1.32 8.34
N ASP A 9 -1.16 2.55 8.83
CA ASP A 9 -2.31 3.35 9.21
C ASP A 9 -3.21 3.66 8.00
N HIS A 10 -2.62 4.15 6.90
CA HIS A 10 -3.35 4.41 5.67
C HIS A 10 -4.05 3.15 5.15
N LEU A 11 -3.33 2.03 5.09
CA LEU A 11 -3.89 0.77 4.65
C LEU A 11 -5.03 0.29 5.55
N LYS A 12 -5.01 0.57 6.87
CA LYS A 12 -6.04 0.08 7.80
C LYS A 12 -7.24 1.02 7.95
N ASN A 13 -7.02 2.33 7.92
CA ASN A 13 -8.02 3.33 8.26
C ASN A 13 -8.54 4.14 7.06
N HIS A 14 -7.77 4.21 5.98
CA HIS A 14 -8.07 5.08 4.84
C HIS A 14 -8.33 4.31 3.53
N GLN A 15 -7.75 3.12 3.39
CA GLN A 15 -7.94 2.29 2.20
C GLN A 15 -9.23 1.47 2.30
N GLU A 16 -10.02 1.49 1.23
CA GLU A 16 -11.22 0.66 1.11
C GLU A 16 -10.87 -0.69 0.50
N TYR A 17 -11.46 -1.77 1.01
CA TYR A 17 -11.25 -3.12 0.48
C TYR A 17 -12.58 -3.77 0.07
N PRO A 18 -12.58 -4.63 -0.96
CA PRO A 18 -11.42 -5.15 -1.70
C PRO A 18 -10.80 -4.14 -2.68
N ALA A 19 -9.46 -4.11 -2.74
CA ALA A 19 -8.68 -3.25 -3.64
C ALA A 19 -7.62 -4.08 -4.37
N ASP A 20 -7.42 -3.80 -5.66
CA ASP A 20 -6.32 -4.40 -6.42
C ASP A 20 -5.05 -3.56 -6.39
N LYS A 21 -3.96 -4.12 -6.88
CA LYS A 21 -2.65 -3.46 -6.92
C LYS A 21 -2.71 -2.08 -7.58
N ALA A 22 -3.48 -1.89 -8.65
CA ALA A 22 -3.56 -0.60 -9.33
C ALA A 22 -4.25 0.44 -8.45
N ASP A 23 -5.36 0.10 -7.79
CA ASP A 23 -6.05 0.97 -6.83
C ASP A 23 -5.17 1.33 -5.63
N LEU A 24 -4.48 0.35 -5.05
CA LEU A 24 -3.54 0.57 -3.94
C LEU A 24 -2.39 1.49 -4.34
N VAL A 25 -1.81 1.30 -5.53
CA VAL A 25 -0.71 2.14 -6.04
C VAL A 25 -1.22 3.53 -6.41
N ALA A 26 -2.42 3.66 -6.97
CA ALA A 26 -3.04 4.95 -7.25
C ALA A 26 -3.28 5.73 -5.95
N SER A 27 -3.91 5.11 -4.95
CA SER A 27 -4.08 5.68 -3.61
C SER A 27 -2.73 6.09 -3.00
N CYS A 28 -1.72 5.23 -3.04
CA CYS A 28 -0.39 5.53 -2.53
C CYS A 28 0.27 6.70 -3.27
N ASN A 29 0.08 6.82 -4.59
CA ASN A 29 0.62 7.92 -5.39
C ASN A 29 0.02 9.28 -5.03
N GLU A 30 -1.23 9.34 -4.58
CA GLU A 30 -1.90 10.57 -4.14
C GLU A 30 -1.40 11.05 -2.77
N LEU A 31 -0.78 10.17 -1.98
CA LEU A 31 -0.23 10.53 -0.69
C LEU A 31 1.06 11.35 -0.87
N SER A 32 1.04 12.58 -0.38
CA SER A 32 2.19 13.50 -0.41
C SER A 32 3.25 13.15 0.65
N ASP A 33 2.88 12.35 1.65
CA ASP A 33 3.78 11.87 2.72
C ASP A 33 4.75 10.76 2.26
N PHE A 34 4.53 10.15 1.10
CA PHE A 34 5.38 9.08 0.56
C PHE A 34 6.35 9.59 -0.50
N SER A 35 7.62 9.21 -0.35
CA SER A 35 8.64 9.48 -1.36
C SER A 35 8.39 8.65 -2.63
N PRO A 36 8.90 9.08 -3.79
CA PRO A 36 8.82 8.27 -5.02
C PRO A 36 9.44 6.88 -4.85
N GLU A 37 10.53 6.76 -4.09
CA GLU A 37 11.15 5.47 -3.77
C GLU A 37 10.22 4.55 -2.96
N ASP A 38 9.46 5.09 -2.00
CA ASP A 38 8.47 4.32 -1.25
C ASP A 38 7.33 3.82 -2.15
N LYS A 39 6.88 4.67 -3.07
CA LYS A 39 5.81 4.35 -4.04
C LYS A 39 6.25 3.25 -5.01
N GLU A 40 7.48 3.32 -5.52
CA GLU A 40 8.05 2.27 -6.35
C GLU A 40 8.24 0.96 -5.58
N GLU A 41 8.80 1.00 -4.36
CA GLU A 41 8.97 -0.22 -3.55
C GLU A 41 7.61 -0.88 -3.25
N PHE A 42 6.59 -0.07 -2.91
CA PHE A 42 5.23 -0.53 -2.66
C PHE A 42 4.65 -1.21 -3.91
N ALA A 43 4.74 -0.58 -5.08
CA ALA A 43 4.27 -1.15 -6.34
C ALA A 43 5.05 -2.41 -6.75
N GLN A 44 6.35 -2.51 -6.44
CA GLN A 44 7.15 -3.69 -6.77
C GLN A 44 6.89 -4.87 -5.85
N LYS A 45 6.65 -4.63 -4.56
CA LYS A 45 6.37 -5.69 -3.58
C LYS A 45 4.98 -6.30 -3.74
N LEU A 46 3.99 -5.51 -4.15
CA LEU A 46 2.64 -6.02 -4.34
C LEU A 46 2.55 -6.87 -5.61
N SER A 47 1.94 -8.04 -5.46
CA SER A 47 1.57 -8.90 -6.57
C SER A 47 0.34 -8.35 -7.28
N GLU A 48 0.19 -8.67 -8.57
CA GLU A 48 -0.97 -8.27 -9.36
C GLU A 48 -2.18 -9.13 -8.98
N ARG A 49 -2.81 -8.78 -7.86
CA ARG A 49 -3.96 -9.47 -7.27
C ARG A 49 -4.86 -8.48 -6.54
N THR A 50 -6.08 -8.93 -6.24
CA THR A 50 -6.98 -8.24 -5.33
C THR A 50 -6.67 -8.63 -3.88
N TYR A 51 -6.61 -7.63 -3.03
CA TYR A 51 -6.44 -7.74 -1.58
C TYR A 51 -7.79 -7.44 -0.92
N ASN A 52 -8.23 -8.31 -0.01
CA ASN A 52 -9.54 -8.17 0.65
C ASN A 52 -9.46 -7.39 1.97
N SER A 53 -8.24 -7.21 2.48
CA SER A 53 -7.98 -6.52 3.74
C SER A 53 -6.58 -5.91 3.75
N ALA A 54 -6.41 -4.88 4.57
CA ALA A 54 -5.12 -4.27 4.87
C ALA A 54 -4.05 -5.27 5.30
N GLU A 55 -4.43 -6.28 6.09
CA GLU A 55 -3.53 -7.31 6.58
C GLU A 55 -2.89 -8.13 5.46
N GLU A 56 -3.62 -8.39 4.36
CA GLU A 56 -3.05 -9.10 3.21
C GLU A 56 -1.97 -8.26 2.52
N VAL A 57 -2.22 -6.95 2.38
CA VAL A 57 -1.27 -6.00 1.79
C VAL A 57 -0.02 -5.88 2.68
N ILE A 58 -0.20 -5.63 3.98
CA ILE A 58 0.87 -5.50 4.97
C ILE A 58 1.76 -6.75 4.98
N LYS A 59 1.14 -7.94 4.97
CA LYS A 59 1.86 -9.21 4.93
C LYS A 59 2.68 -9.38 3.65
N GLU A 60 2.16 -8.98 2.50
CA GLU A 60 2.88 -9.01 1.22
C GLU A 60 4.07 -8.04 1.21
N LEU A 61 3.88 -6.85 1.79
CA LEU A 61 4.92 -5.85 1.93
C LEU A 61 6.04 -6.25 2.91
N GLY A 62 5.79 -7.28 3.73
CA GLY A 62 6.67 -7.77 4.78
C GLY A 62 6.76 -6.84 5.99
N LEU A 63 5.66 -6.17 6.32
CA LEU A 63 5.55 -5.16 7.38
C LEU A 63 4.80 -5.68 8.63
#